data_AF-A0A1V4MBT9-F1
#
_entry.id   AF-A0A1V4MBT9-F1
#
_cell.length_a   1.000
_cell.length_b   1.000
_cell.length_c   1.000
_cell.angle_alpha   90.00
_cell.angle_beta   90.00
_cell.angle_gamma   90.00
#
_symmetry.space_group_name_H-M   'P 1'
#
loop_
_entity.id
_entity.type
_entity.pdbx_description
1 polymer ?
#
loop_
_entity_poly.entity_id
_entity_poly.type
_entity_poly.pdbx_seq_one_letter_code
_entity_poly.pdbx_strand_id
1 'polypeptide(L)'
;MQIRLNSLPSLLLIGTLALFLTSCAGTPRKYLAVDASLIKQGQSRAELFELLGGPEAARINQAGQEEWYYYYVHQHFWQRIPFLGEHLGEKKMESLQIILESEKVVKTVYYVQELRS
;
A
#
# COMPACT_ATOMS: atom_id res chain seq x y z
N MET A 1 -51.09 7.79 13.97
CA MET A 1 -50.29 6.72 13.34
C MET A 1 -49.38 6.13 14.41
N GLN A 2 -49.79 5.02 15.04
CA GLN A 2 -49.07 4.46 16.20
C GLN A 2 -48.02 3.47 15.73
N ILE A 3 -46.76 3.89 15.75
CA ILE A 3 -45.61 3.00 15.52
C ILE A 3 -45.51 2.10 16.76
N ARG A 4 -45.77 0.80 16.60
CA ARG A 4 -45.71 -0.16 17.72
C ARG A 4 -44.30 -0.17 18.31
N LEU A 5 -44.20 0.07 19.62
CA LEU A 5 -42.98 0.10 20.42
C LEU A 5 -42.10 -1.16 20.26
N ASN A 6 -42.71 -2.30 19.86
CA ASN A 6 -42.05 -3.58 19.59
C ASN A 6 -41.20 -3.63 18.30
N SER A 7 -41.29 -2.62 17.44
CA SER A 7 -40.51 -2.54 16.19
C SER A 7 -39.14 -1.87 16.36
N LEU A 8 -38.96 -1.12 17.45
CA LEU A 8 -37.71 -0.42 17.79
C LEU A 8 -36.48 -1.35 17.93
N PRO A 9 -36.56 -2.50 18.64
CA PRO A 9 -35.41 -3.40 18.77
C PRO A 9 -35.06 -4.11 17.45
N SER A 10 -36.07 -4.40 16.62
CA SER A 10 -35.85 -5.00 15.29
C SER A 10 -35.14 -4.03 14.35
N LEU A 11 -35.54 -2.76 14.35
CA LEU A 11 -34.87 -1.68 13.60
C LEU A 11 -33.42 -1.46 14.05
N LEU A 12 -33.16 -1.52 15.36
CA LEU A 12 -31.81 -1.45 15.92
C LEU A 12 -30.95 -2.64 15.49
N LEU A 13 -31.51 -3.86 15.54
CA LEU A 13 -30.80 -5.07 15.15
C LEU A 13 -30.39 -5.05 13.67
N ILE A 14 -31.32 -4.64 12.80
CA ILE A 14 -31.08 -4.49 11.35
C ILE A 14 -30.04 -3.40 11.09
N GLY A 15 -30.11 -2.27 11.80
CA GLY A 15 -29.13 -1.19 11.71
C GLY A 15 -27.72 -1.62 12.12
N THR A 16 -27.59 -2.36 13.23
CA THR A 16 -26.28 -2.92 13.65
C THR A 16 -25.74 -3.92 12.64
N LEU A 17 -26.58 -4.82 12.12
CA LEU A 17 -26.16 -5.83 11.14
C LEU A 17 -25.67 -5.17 9.83
N ALA A 18 -26.32 -4.10 9.38
CA ALA A 18 -25.89 -3.33 8.22
C ALA A 18 -24.53 -2.64 8.42
N LEU A 19 -24.24 -2.14 9.63
CA LEU A 19 -22.94 -1.53 9.97
C LEU A 19 -21.80 -2.55 9.98
N PHE A 20 -22.05 -3.80 10.40
CA PHE A 20 -21.03 -4.84 10.37
C PHE A 20 -20.68 -5.29 8.94
N LEU A 21 -21.65 -5.26 8.01
CA LEU A 21 -21.45 -5.66 6.62
C LEU A 21 -20.58 -4.65 5.82
N THR A 22 -20.64 -3.36 6.14
CA THR A 22 -19.82 -2.35 5.44
C THR A 22 -18.35 -2.34 5.87
N SER A 23 -18.02 -2.95 7.02
CA SER A 23 -16.65 -3.05 7.52
C SER A 23 -15.80 -4.13 6.84
N CYS A 24 -16.40 -4.98 6.00
CA CYS A 24 -15.68 -6.09 5.35
C CYS A 24 -14.88 -5.65 4.11
N ALA A 25 -15.10 -4.44 3.61
CA ALA A 25 -14.34 -3.88 2.50
C ALA A 25 -13.04 -3.23 3.03
N GLY A 26 -12.06 -4.06 3.39
CA GLY A 26 -10.69 -3.59 3.61
C GLY A 26 -10.11 -3.05 2.29
N THR A 27 -9.42 -1.90 2.35
CA THR A 27 -8.71 -1.35 1.20
C THR A 27 -7.63 -2.34 0.70
N PRO A 28 -7.51 -2.58 -0.60
CA PRO A 28 -6.47 -3.44 -1.13
C PRO A 28 -5.09 -2.90 -0.74
N ARG A 29 -4.28 -3.77 -0.11
CA ARG A 29 -2.95 -3.42 0.39
C ARG A 29 -1.92 -3.77 -0.68
N LYS A 30 -1.12 -2.79 -1.12
CA LYS A 30 0.03 -3.03 -2.01
C LYS A 30 1.17 -3.59 -1.15
N TYR A 31 1.79 -4.68 -1.59
CA TYR A 31 2.89 -5.32 -0.87
C TYR A 31 4.16 -5.24 -1.73
N LEU A 32 4.94 -4.16 -1.56
CA LEU A 32 6.16 -3.97 -2.36
C LEU A 32 7.20 -5.07 -2.12
N ALA A 33 7.17 -5.74 -0.96
CA ALA A 33 8.01 -6.90 -0.69
C ALA A 33 7.70 -8.10 -1.60
N VAL A 34 6.41 -8.34 -1.88
CA VAL A 34 5.98 -9.42 -2.78
C VAL A 34 6.36 -9.07 -4.21
N ASP A 35 6.07 -7.84 -4.62
CA ASP A 35 6.44 -7.30 -5.92
C ASP A 35 7.96 -7.41 -6.15
N ALA A 36 8.78 -7.06 -5.15
CA ALA A 36 10.23 -7.16 -5.19
C ALA A 36 10.72 -8.61 -5.38
N SER A 37 10.03 -9.58 -4.77
CA SER A 37 10.38 -11.00 -4.87
C SER A 37 10.06 -11.62 -6.23
N LEU A 38 9.13 -11.02 -6.98
CA LEU A 38 8.75 -11.46 -8.32
C LEU A 38 9.73 -10.99 -9.39
N ILE A 39 10.51 -9.96 -9.10
CA ILE A 39 11.51 -9.40 -10.01
C ILE A 39 12.70 -10.35 -10.10
N LYS A 40 13.04 -10.74 -11.33
CA LYS A 40 14.22 -11.56 -11.61
C LYS A 40 15.30 -10.72 -12.27
N GLN A 41 16.55 -10.97 -11.91
CA GLN A 41 17.69 -10.40 -12.61
C GLN A 41 17.66 -10.81 -14.08
N GLY A 42 17.91 -9.85 -14.97
CA GLY A 42 17.87 -10.05 -16.42
C GLY A 42 16.51 -9.82 -17.08
N GLN A 43 15.44 -9.56 -16.31
CA GLN A 43 14.14 -9.15 -16.89
C GLN A 43 14.28 -7.88 -17.71
N SER A 44 13.50 -7.79 -18.79
CA SER A 44 13.45 -6.59 -19.62
C SER A 44 12.65 -5.49 -18.93
N ARG A 45 12.97 -4.24 -19.28
CA ARG A 45 12.21 -3.06 -18.84
C ARG A 45 10.71 -3.18 -19.14
N ALA A 46 10.35 -3.73 -20.29
CA ALA A 46 8.95 -3.91 -20.69
C ALA A 46 8.20 -4.90 -19.79
N GLU A 47 8.81 -6.05 -19.51
CA GLU A 47 8.25 -7.03 -18.56
C GLU A 47 8.11 -6.44 -17.15
N LEU A 48 9.09 -5.65 -16.73
CA LEU A 48 9.05 -4.96 -15.44
C LEU A 48 7.90 -3.96 -15.37
N PHE A 49 7.67 -3.22 -16.46
CA PHE A 49 6.59 -2.25 -16.57
C PHE A 49 5.21 -2.94 -16.59
N GLU A 50 5.07 -4.11 -17.23
CA GLU A 50 3.84 -4.88 -17.17
C GLU A 50 3.56 -5.44 -15.76
N LEU A 51 4.61 -5.81 -15.02
CA LEU A 51 4.48 -6.39 -13.69
C LEU A 51 4.16 -5.34 -12.62
N LEU A 52 4.90 -4.22 -12.60
CA LEU A 52 4.85 -3.21 -11.53
C LEU A 52 4.13 -1.93 -11.93
N GLY A 53 3.93 -1.71 -13.22
CA GLY A 53 3.55 -0.41 -13.77
C GLY A 53 4.72 0.58 -13.81
N GLY A 54 4.38 1.85 -14.05
CA GLY A 54 5.36 2.93 -14.11
C GLY A 54 5.99 3.25 -12.75
N PRO A 55 7.29 3.61 -12.71
CA PRO A 55 7.95 4.00 -11.48
C PRO A 55 7.43 5.33 -10.94
N GLU A 56 7.40 5.48 -9.62
CA GLU A 56 7.09 6.78 -9.00
C GLU A 56 8.21 7.80 -9.23
N ALA A 57 9.47 7.34 -9.30
CA ALA A 57 10.59 8.17 -9.72
C ALA A 57 11.63 7.36 -10.53
N ALA A 58 12.19 7.99 -11.56
CA ALA A 58 13.31 7.44 -12.32
C ALA A 58 14.47 8.44 -12.30
N ARG A 59 15.71 7.94 -12.13
CA ARG A 59 16.93 8.74 -12.14
C ARG A 59 18.00 8.02 -12.96
N ILE A 60 18.95 8.77 -13.49
CA ILE A 60 20.16 8.19 -14.09
C ILE A 60 21.29 8.39 -13.08
N ASN A 61 21.94 7.30 -12.67
CA ASN A 61 23.06 7.35 -11.76
C ASN A 61 24.31 7.90 -12.47
N GLN A 62 25.34 8.28 -11.72
CA GLN A 62 26.63 8.76 -12.22
C GLN A 62 27.33 7.74 -13.14
N ALA A 63 27.00 6.45 -12.99
CA ALA A 63 27.47 5.37 -13.85
C ALA A 63 26.69 5.23 -15.18
N GLY A 64 25.70 6.08 -15.44
CA GLY A 64 24.83 6.00 -16.62
C GLY A 64 23.74 4.93 -16.54
N GLN A 65 23.58 4.28 -15.39
CA GLN A 65 22.54 3.28 -15.14
C GLN A 65 21.22 3.96 -14.79
N GLU A 66 20.10 3.38 -15.23
CA GLU A 66 18.76 3.88 -14.94
C GLU A 66 18.27 3.27 -13.61
N GLU A 67 17.84 4.11 -12.69
CA GLU A 67 17.37 3.72 -11.37
C GLU A 67 15.91 4.09 -11.22
N TRP A 68 15.09 3.07 -11.00
CA TRP A 68 13.66 3.22 -10.75
C TRP A 68 13.39 3.05 -9.26
N TYR A 69 12.53 3.92 -8.75
CA TYR A 69 12.16 3.96 -7.36
C TYR A 69 10.65 3.85 -7.24
N TYR A 70 10.24 2.89 -6.42
CA TYR A 70 8.86 2.70 -6.02
C TYR A 70 8.72 2.91 -4.52
N TYR A 71 7.72 3.69 -4.11
CA TYR A 71 7.52 4.06 -2.72
C TYR A 71 6.08 3.77 -2.29
N TYR A 72 5.92 3.13 -1.13
CA TYR A 72 4.61 2.89 -0.56
C TYR A 72 4.61 3.21 0.93
N VAL A 73 3.75 4.16 1.32
CA VAL A 73 3.61 4.59 2.70
C VAL A 73 2.44 3.86 3.35
N HIS A 74 2.74 3.04 4.35
CA HIS A 74 1.73 2.40 5.19
C HIS A 74 1.14 3.43 6.14
N GLN A 75 -0.06 3.91 5.84
CA GLN A 75 -0.88 4.67 6.79
C GLN A 75 -1.80 3.68 7.51
N HIS A 76 -1.62 3.53 8.83
CA HIS A 76 -2.52 2.68 9.60
C HIS A 76 -3.90 3.32 9.73
N PHE A 77 -4.95 2.49 9.69
CA PHE A 77 -6.35 2.91 9.88
C PHE A 77 -6.56 3.79 11.12
N TRP A 78 -5.79 3.53 12.18
CA TRP A 78 -5.79 4.29 13.44
C TRP A 78 -5.31 5.75 13.29
N GLN A 79 -4.51 6.07 12.26
CA GLN A 79 -4.11 7.45 11.96
C GLN A 79 -5.27 8.34 11.52
N ARG A 80 -6.40 7.74 11.11
CA ARG A 80 -7.61 8.48 10.71
C ARG A 80 -8.44 8.94 11.90
N ILE A 81 -8.16 8.45 13.12
CA ILE A 81 -8.90 8.82 14.31
C ILE A 81 -8.29 10.11 14.89
N PRO A 82 -9.06 11.21 14.98
CA PRO A 82 -8.56 12.43 15.62
C PRO A 82 -8.17 12.13 17.08
N PHE A 83 -7.08 12.74 17.56
CA PHE A 83 -6.47 12.58 18.89
C PHE A 83 -5.71 11.27 19.19
N LEU A 84 -6.11 10.11 18.65
CA LEU A 84 -5.36 8.85 18.88
C LEU A 84 -4.33 8.53 17.78
N GLY A 85 -4.51 9.09 16.59
CA GLY A 85 -3.68 8.78 15.42
C GLY A 85 -2.20 9.20 15.53
N GLU A 86 -1.90 10.25 16.28
CA GLU A 86 -0.53 10.78 16.43
C GLU A 86 0.37 9.92 17.34
N HIS A 87 -0.20 9.23 18.32
CA HIS A 87 0.58 8.45 19.29
C HIS A 87 0.65 6.94 18.98
N LEU A 88 -0.27 6.41 18.16
CA LEU A 88 -0.42 4.97 17.93
C LEU A 88 -0.05 4.53 16.50
N GLY A 89 0.29 5.46 15.61
CA GLY A 89 0.55 5.14 14.21
C GLY A 89 2.03 5.08 13.86
N GLU A 90 2.65 3.89 13.91
CA GLU A 90 3.96 3.67 13.28
C GLU A 90 3.84 3.90 11.77
N LYS A 91 4.44 4.97 11.24
CA LYS A 91 4.51 5.16 9.78
C LYS A 91 5.64 4.29 9.26
N LYS A 92 5.30 3.27 8.46
CA LYS A 92 6.30 2.45 7.75
C LYS A 92 6.28 2.83 6.28
N MET A 93 7.43 3.16 5.74
CA MET A 93 7.61 3.45 4.32
C MET A 93 8.39 2.30 3.70
N GLU A 94 7.77 1.58 2.80
CA GLU A 94 8.44 0.59 1.97
C GLU A 94 8.99 1.27 0.73
N SER A 95 10.24 0.97 0.40
CA SER A 95 10.91 1.49 -0.79
C SER A 95 11.53 0.35 -1.56
N LEU A 96 11.33 0.36 -2.87
CA LEU A 96 11.89 -0.60 -3.81
C LEU A 96 12.69 0.16 -4.86
N GLN A 97 13.99 -0.07 -4.87
CA GLN A 97 14.92 0.48 -5.86
C GLN A 97 15.29 -0.62 -6.85
N ILE A 98 15.19 -0.31 -8.14
CA ILE A 98 15.53 -1.21 -9.23
C ILE A 98 16.55 -0.51 -10.11
N ILE A 99 17.69 -1.16 -10.34
CA ILE A 99 18.75 -0.66 -11.19
C ILE A 99 18.68 -1.41 -12.51
N LEU A 100 18.48 -0.66 -13.58
CA LEU A 100 18.44 -1.11 -14.95
C LEU A 100 19.71 -0.67 -15.69
N GLU A 101 20.29 -1.59 -16.44
CA GLU A 101 21.40 -1.36 -17.34
C GLU A 101 21.05 -1.94 -18.70
N SER A 102 21.18 -1.14 -19.76
CA SER A 102 20.84 -1.56 -21.12
C SER A 102 19.46 -2.22 -21.22
N GLU A 103 18.44 -1.59 -20.60
CA GLU A 103 17.04 -2.05 -20.57
C GLU A 103 16.80 -3.37 -19.80
N LYS A 104 17.76 -3.84 -19.00
CA LYS A 104 17.65 -5.07 -18.19
C LYS A 104 17.86 -4.81 -16.71
N VAL A 105 17.11 -5.53 -15.88
CA VAL A 105 17.28 -5.47 -14.42
C VAL A 105 18.61 -6.10 -14.02
N VAL A 106 19.50 -5.30 -13.45
CA VAL A 106 20.79 -5.77 -12.92
C VAL A 106 20.69 -6.03 -11.42
N LYS A 107 19.98 -5.16 -10.71
CA LYS A 107 19.91 -5.22 -9.25
C LYS A 107 18.58 -4.68 -8.73
N THR A 108 18.09 -5.33 -7.69
CA THR A 108 16.89 -4.94 -6.95
C THR A 108 17.24 -4.81 -5.48
N VAL A 109 16.85 -3.71 -4.86
CA VAL A 109 17.07 -3.42 -3.44
C VAL A 109 15.74 -3.03 -2.82
N TYR A 110 15.29 -3.83 -1.86
CA TYR A 110 14.11 -3.54 -1.06
C TYR A 110 14.54 -3.13 0.35
N TYR A 111 13.97 -2.04 0.86
CA TYR A 111 14.19 -1.59 2.22
C TYR A 111 12.94 -0.96 2.82
N VAL A 112 12.80 -1.11 4.14
CA VAL A 112 11.71 -0.53 4.91
C VAL A 112 12.30 0.52 5.83
N GLN A 113 11.75 1.73 5.77
CA GLN A 113 12.10 2.82 6.67
C GLN A 113 10.96 3.05 7.66
N GLU A 114 11.27 2.95 8.94
CA GLU A 114 10.36 3.37 10.00
C GLU A 114 10.45 4.89 10.16
N LEU A 115 9.38 5.59 9.79
CA LEU A 115 9.24 7.02 10.01
C LEU A 115 8.72 7.20 11.44
N ARG A 116 9.65 7.36 12.39
CA ARG A 116 9.30 7.81 13.75
C ARG A 116 8.90 9.27 13.70
N SER A 117 7.65 9.56 14.07
CA SER A 117 7.14 10.92 14.31
C SER A 117 7.58 11.45 15.68
#